data_AF-A0A2N2V416-F1
#
_entry.id   AF-A0A2N2V416-F1
#
_cell.length_a   1.000
_cell.length_b   1.000
_cell.length_c   1.000
_cell.angle_alpha   90.00
_cell.angle_beta   90.00
_cell.angle_gamma   90.00
#
_symmetry.space_group_name_H-M   'P 1'
#
loop_
_entity.id
_entity.type
_entity.pdbx_description
1 polymer ?
#
loop_
_entity_poly.entity_id
_entity_poly.type
_entity_poly.pdbx_seq_one_letter_code
_entity_poly.pdbx_strand_id
1 'polypeptide(L)'
;MVADDRKLPDMTAVAARVVELMGGREQVIASMEAEYYAMKARWNKDVLTIGRILRAHLHVEYYLTEFLQHTNPKLGDLDEARITFNQKINLLQSGDRTVELLIPGIRHLNKIRNRLAHNLDATVTEGDATVFLQGMFNAFREAGASGAEKQLSTKPIDVLEEFAEFASSMLHAPSGQHSKAFDQAMKELSGRTETP
;
A
#
# COMPACT_ATOMS: atom_id res chain seq x y z
N MET A 1 0.37 -50.63 -32.96
CA MET A 1 -0.15 -49.29 -32.62
C MET A 1 -1.63 -49.29 -32.95
N VAL A 2 -2.50 -49.44 -31.95
CA VAL A 2 -3.95 -49.29 -32.14
C VAL A 2 -4.24 -47.80 -32.04
N ALA A 3 -4.74 -47.21 -33.12
CA ALA A 3 -5.21 -45.83 -33.12
C ALA A 3 -6.43 -45.75 -32.18
N ASP A 4 -6.28 -44.96 -31.12
CA ASP A 4 -7.34 -44.62 -30.19
C ASP A 4 -8.31 -43.65 -30.87
N ASP A 5 -9.23 -44.21 -31.66
CA ASP A 5 -10.26 -43.49 -32.42
C ASP A 5 -11.45 -43.13 -31.53
N ARG A 6 -11.18 -42.47 -30.40
CA ARG A 6 -12.21 -41.95 -29.50
C ARG A 6 -12.94 -40.81 -30.19
N LYS A 7 -14.03 -41.16 -30.88
CA LYS A 7 -15.03 -40.21 -31.39
C LYS A 7 -15.47 -39.30 -30.24
N LEU A 8 -15.32 -37.98 -30.43
CA LEU A 8 -15.82 -37.01 -29.46
C LEU A 8 -17.32 -37.26 -29.22
N PRO A 9 -17.79 -37.21 -27.97
CA PRO A 9 -19.20 -37.45 -27.67
C PRO A 9 -20.08 -36.37 -28.31
N ASP A 10 -21.32 -36.74 -28.63
CA ASP A 10 -22.32 -35.77 -29.10
C ASP A 10 -22.61 -34.74 -28.00
N MET A 11 -22.23 -33.49 -28.25
CA MET A 11 -22.39 -32.39 -27.30
C MET A 11 -23.86 -32.13 -26.95
N THR A 12 -24.81 -32.48 -27.83
CA THR A 12 -26.25 -32.36 -27.56
C THR A 12 -26.69 -33.36 -26.49
N ALA A 13 -26.27 -34.63 -26.64
CA ALA A 13 -26.52 -35.67 -25.66
C ALA A 13 -25.81 -35.40 -24.33
N VAL A 14 -24.57 -34.88 -24.37
CA VAL A 14 -23.83 -34.46 -23.17
C VAL A 14 -24.56 -33.34 -22.45
N ALA A 15 -25.01 -32.30 -23.16
CA ALA A 15 -25.74 -31.18 -22.56
C ALA A 15 -27.06 -31.63 -21.92
N ALA A 16 -27.83 -32.48 -22.60
CA ALA A 16 -29.06 -33.04 -22.05
C ALA A 16 -28.80 -33.84 -20.76
N ARG A 17 -27.74 -34.66 -20.75
CA ARG A 17 -27.36 -35.44 -19.56
C ARG A 17 -26.89 -34.55 -18.41
N VAL A 18 -26.15 -33.48 -18.69
CA VAL A 18 -25.73 -32.49 -17.67
C VAL A 18 -26.96 -31.82 -17.04
N VAL A 19 -27.94 -31.41 -17.85
CA VAL A 19 -29.18 -30.81 -17.34
C VAL A 19 -29.93 -31.77 -16.42
N GLU A 20 -30.03 -33.04 -16.80
CA GLU A 20 -30.66 -34.06 -15.96
C GLU A 20 -29.90 -34.28 -14.65
N LEU A 21 -28.57 -34.41 -14.70
CA LEU A 21 -27.71 -34.61 -13.52
C LEU A 21 -27.78 -33.43 -12.54
N MET A 22 -27.97 -32.22 -13.06
CA MET A 22 -28.10 -31.00 -12.25
C MET A 22 -29.52 -30.79 -11.72
N GLY A 23 -30.46 -31.71 -11.96
CA GLY A 23 -31.82 -31.67 -11.41
C GLY A 23 -32.85 -30.96 -12.28
N GLY A 24 -32.50 -30.63 -13.53
CA GLY A 24 -33.39 -29.96 -14.48
C GLY A 24 -32.91 -28.58 -14.89
N ARG A 25 -33.58 -28.00 -15.88
CA ARG A 25 -33.21 -26.71 -16.49
C ARG A 25 -33.18 -25.57 -15.47
N GLU A 26 -34.14 -25.52 -14.55
CA GLU A 26 -34.23 -24.45 -13.55
C GLU A 26 -33.04 -24.48 -12.60
N GLN A 27 -32.62 -25.65 -12.14
CA GLN A 27 -31.48 -25.84 -11.25
C GLN A 27 -30.16 -25.48 -11.95
N VAL A 28 -30.03 -25.82 -13.24
CA VAL A 28 -28.87 -25.38 -14.05
C VAL A 28 -28.80 -23.86 -14.12
N ILE A 29 -29.91 -23.18 -14.45
CA ILE A 29 -29.96 -21.72 -14.54
C ILE A 29 -29.60 -21.10 -13.19
N ALA A 30 -30.21 -21.57 -12.10
CA ALA A 30 -29.94 -21.07 -10.76
C ALA A 30 -28.47 -21.27 -10.35
N SER A 31 -27.86 -22.41 -10.69
CA SER A 31 -26.43 -22.68 -10.42
C SER A 31 -25.53 -21.74 -11.21
N MET A 32 -25.81 -21.55 -12.51
CA MET A 32 -25.04 -20.65 -13.37
C MET A 32 -25.16 -19.20 -12.91
N GLU A 33 -26.35 -18.77 -12.50
CA GLU A 33 -26.56 -17.44 -11.93
C GLU A 33 -25.78 -17.27 -10.62
N ALA A 34 -25.83 -18.23 -9.71
CA ALA A 34 -25.09 -18.18 -8.45
C ALA A 34 -23.57 -18.09 -8.68
N GLU A 35 -23.02 -18.90 -9.59
CA GLU A 35 -21.61 -18.84 -9.99
C GLU A 35 -21.26 -17.50 -10.64
N TYR A 36 -22.12 -17.00 -11.53
CA TYR A 36 -21.93 -15.71 -12.18
C TYR A 36 -21.89 -14.56 -11.17
N TYR A 37 -22.81 -14.53 -10.20
CA TYR A 37 -22.83 -13.51 -9.16
C TYR A 37 -21.63 -13.62 -8.21
N ALA A 38 -21.21 -14.83 -7.84
CA ALA A 38 -20.01 -15.05 -7.05
C ALA A 38 -18.74 -14.56 -7.78
N MET A 39 -18.64 -14.83 -9.08
CA MET A 39 -17.56 -14.33 -9.93
C MET A 39 -17.60 -12.80 -10.04
N LYS A 40 -18.77 -12.22 -10.31
CA LYS A 40 -18.95 -10.76 -10.42
C LYS A 40 -18.67 -10.03 -9.11
N ALA A 41 -18.96 -10.65 -7.95
CA ALA A 41 -18.62 -10.08 -6.65
C ALA A 41 -17.10 -9.93 -6.46
N ARG A 42 -16.29 -10.82 -7.03
CA ARG A 42 -14.82 -10.69 -7.05
C ARG A 42 -14.32 -9.59 -7.99
N TRP A 43 -15.05 -9.34 -9.09
CA TRP A 43 -14.69 -8.30 -10.05
C TRP A 43 -15.08 -6.90 -9.55
N ASN A 44 -16.25 -6.77 -8.94
CA ASN A 44 -16.82 -5.48 -8.50
C ASN A 44 -16.25 -5.04 -7.13
N LYS A 45 -14.96 -5.25 -6.88
CA LYS A 45 -14.29 -4.82 -5.63
C LYS A 45 -14.17 -3.31 -5.58
N ASP A 46 -13.89 -2.79 -4.38
CA ASP A 46 -13.78 -1.36 -4.12
C ASP A 46 -12.54 -0.75 -4.82
N VAL A 47 -12.73 -0.37 -6.08
CA VAL A 47 -11.70 0.27 -6.92
C VAL A 47 -11.20 1.56 -6.30
N LEU A 48 -12.03 2.29 -5.54
CA LEU A 48 -11.63 3.54 -4.91
C LEU A 48 -10.62 3.27 -3.79
N THR A 49 -10.91 2.33 -2.88
CA THR A 49 -9.97 1.95 -1.82
C THR A 49 -8.67 1.39 -2.39
N ILE A 50 -8.76 0.53 -3.42
CA ILE A 50 -7.58 0.01 -4.13
C ILE A 50 -6.74 1.16 -4.70
N GLY A 51 -7.38 2.11 -5.40
CA GLY A 51 -6.72 3.25 -6.00
C GLY A 51 -6.04 4.16 -4.98
N ARG A 52 -6.68 4.39 -3.82
CA ARG A 52 -6.12 5.19 -2.72
C ARG A 52 -4.85 4.58 -2.14
N ILE A 53 -4.87 3.28 -1.83
CA ILE A 53 -3.69 2.56 -1.32
C ILE A 53 -2.56 2.57 -2.35
N LEU A 54 -2.88 2.28 -3.62
CA LEU A 54 -1.88 2.21 -4.68
C LEU A 54 -1.26 3.59 -4.95
N ARG A 55 -2.07 4.65 -4.99
CA ARG A 55 -1.60 6.03 -5.14
C ARG A 55 -0.65 6.42 -4.02
N ALA A 56 -1.03 6.16 -2.76
CA ALA A 56 -0.19 6.45 -1.60
C ALA A 56 1.17 5.74 -1.68
N HIS A 57 1.17 4.46 -2.06
CA HIS A 57 2.39 3.69 -2.26
C HIS A 57 3.29 4.26 -3.37
N LEU A 58 2.73 4.52 -4.55
CA LEU A 58 3.48 5.03 -5.71
C LEU A 58 4.06 6.43 -5.44
N HIS A 59 3.32 7.27 -4.73
CA HIS A 59 3.78 8.61 -4.38
C HIS A 59 5.01 8.56 -3.45
N VAL A 60 4.96 7.74 -2.41
CA VAL A 60 6.12 7.52 -1.52
C VAL A 60 7.28 6.89 -2.28
N GLU A 61 7.03 5.92 -3.17
CA GLU A 61 8.08 5.29 -3.97
C GLU A 61 8.81 6.27 -4.88
N TYR A 62 8.07 7.19 -5.51
CA TYR A 62 8.65 8.24 -6.34
C TYR A 62 9.65 9.07 -5.53
N TYR A 63 9.23 9.65 -4.40
CA TYR A 63 10.11 10.49 -3.59
C TYR A 63 11.22 9.71 -2.88
N LEU A 64 10.98 8.44 -2.57
CA LEU A 64 12.03 7.54 -2.09
C LEU A 64 13.15 7.38 -3.13
N THR A 65 12.77 7.21 -4.40
CA THR A 65 13.72 7.06 -5.51
C THR A 65 14.51 8.35 -5.72
N GLU A 66 13.82 9.49 -5.78
CA GLU A 66 14.44 10.82 -5.87
C GLU A 66 15.40 11.09 -4.72
N PHE A 67 14.99 10.80 -3.48
CA PHE A 67 15.83 10.97 -2.29
C PHE A 67 17.12 10.15 -2.39
N LEU A 68 17.03 8.87 -2.78
CA LEU A 68 18.19 7.99 -2.91
C LEU A 68 19.17 8.47 -3.98
N GLN A 69 18.66 8.89 -5.14
CA GLN A 69 19.48 9.43 -6.23
C GLN A 69 20.16 10.75 -5.84
N HIS A 70 19.45 11.63 -5.14
CA HIS A 70 20.00 12.90 -4.68
C HIS A 70 21.07 12.73 -3.61
N THR A 71 20.84 11.86 -2.63
CA THR A 71 21.77 11.61 -1.53
C THR A 71 22.95 10.72 -1.93
N ASN A 72 22.81 9.93 -3.00
CA ASN A 72 23.86 9.05 -3.51
C ASN A 72 24.07 9.26 -5.03
N PRO A 73 24.71 10.36 -5.47
CA PRO A 73 24.87 10.67 -6.91
C PRO A 73 25.63 9.62 -7.73
N LYS A 74 26.33 8.69 -7.08
CA LYS A 74 27.09 7.59 -7.71
C LYS A 74 26.33 6.26 -7.76
N LEU A 75 25.08 6.21 -7.29
CA LEU A 75 24.30 4.98 -7.16
C LEU A 75 23.82 4.42 -8.51
N GLY A 76 24.03 5.17 -9.60
CA GLY A 76 23.57 4.80 -10.95
C GLY A 76 22.06 4.99 -11.11
N ASP A 77 21.52 4.50 -12.22
CA ASP A 77 20.09 4.53 -12.49
C ASP A 77 19.37 3.38 -11.75
N LEU A 78 18.49 3.75 -10.82
CA LEU A 78 17.75 2.81 -9.98
C LEU A 78 16.62 2.10 -10.73
N ASP A 79 16.07 2.74 -11.76
CA ASP A 79 15.01 2.17 -12.57
C ASP A 79 15.58 1.14 -13.55
N GLU A 80 16.73 1.42 -14.16
CA GLU A 80 17.47 0.42 -14.96
C GLU A 80 17.90 -0.79 -14.11
N ALA A 81 18.31 -0.55 -12.86
CA ALA A 81 18.69 -1.60 -11.93
C ALA A 81 17.50 -2.45 -11.44
N ARG A 82 16.25 -2.03 -11.71
CA ARG A 82 15.01 -2.73 -11.31
C ARG A 82 14.95 -3.07 -9.82
N ILE A 83 15.48 -2.20 -8.97
CA ILE A 83 15.43 -2.41 -7.53
C ILE A 83 14.02 -2.23 -7.00
N THR A 84 13.59 -3.19 -6.21
CA THR A 84 12.26 -3.23 -5.60
C THR A 84 12.10 -2.18 -4.50
N PHE A 85 10.86 -1.79 -4.20
CA PHE A 85 10.54 -0.90 -3.07
C PHE A 85 11.25 -1.30 -1.76
N ASN A 86 11.24 -2.59 -1.42
CA ASN A 86 11.87 -3.06 -0.19
C ASN A 86 13.40 -2.91 -0.21
N GLN A 87 14.04 -3.09 -1.37
CA GLN A 87 15.47 -2.83 -1.54
C GLN A 87 15.76 -1.34 -1.41
N LYS A 88 14.93 -0.46 -1.98
CA LYS A 88 15.04 1.01 -1.81
C LYS A 88 14.97 1.41 -0.33
N ILE A 89 14.05 0.86 0.46
CA ILE A 89 14.00 1.11 1.92
C ILE A 89 15.31 0.71 2.60
N ASN A 90 15.90 -0.42 2.23
CA ASN A 90 17.16 -0.87 2.85
C ASN A 90 18.34 0.05 2.51
N LEU A 91 18.27 0.81 1.42
CA LEU A 91 19.28 1.82 1.07
C LEU A 91 19.13 3.12 1.87
N LEU A 92 18.01 3.34 2.58
CA LEU A 92 17.81 4.53 3.42
C LEU A 92 18.66 4.52 4.71
N GLN A 93 19.37 3.43 5.02
CA GLN A 93 20.01 3.20 6.33
C GLN A 93 21.27 4.05 6.60
N SER A 94 21.51 5.12 5.83
CA SER A 94 22.76 5.90 5.91
C SER A 94 22.52 7.33 6.41
N GLY A 95 22.46 7.51 7.73
CA GLY A 95 22.91 8.74 8.40
C GLY A 95 21.92 9.89 8.60
N ASP A 96 20.73 9.85 8.01
CA ASP A 96 19.67 10.85 8.25
C ASP A 96 18.65 10.32 9.28
N ARG A 97 18.76 10.83 10.52
CA ARG A 97 17.90 10.44 11.64
C ARG A 97 16.42 10.73 11.41
N THR A 98 16.10 11.75 10.61
CA THR A 98 14.73 12.12 10.27
C THR A 98 14.12 11.06 9.37
N VAL A 99 14.89 10.61 8.38
CA VAL A 99 14.47 9.56 7.44
C VAL A 99 14.36 8.20 8.14
N GLU A 100 15.27 7.89 9.07
CA GLU A 100 15.19 6.67 9.88
C GLU A 100 13.87 6.55 10.66
N LEU A 101 13.34 7.67 11.16
CA LEU A 101 12.05 7.70 11.86
C LEU A 101 10.85 7.38 10.95
N LEU A 102 10.99 7.54 9.62
CA LEU A 102 9.93 7.22 8.65
C LEU A 102 9.91 5.74 8.26
N ILE A 103 11.05 5.05 8.36
CA ILE A 103 11.24 3.67 7.87
C ILE A 103 10.15 2.71 8.38
N PRO A 104 9.77 2.69 9.67
CA PRO A 104 8.72 1.79 10.16
C PRO A 104 7.38 1.97 9.43
N GLY A 105 6.96 3.22 9.23
CA GLY A 105 5.73 3.55 8.52
C GLY A 105 5.81 3.22 7.03
N ILE A 106 6.93 3.52 6.36
CA ILE A 106 7.14 3.18 4.94
C ILE A 106 7.10 1.66 4.72
N ARG A 107 7.73 0.88 5.61
CA ARG A 107 7.64 -0.59 5.58
C ARG A 107 6.22 -1.08 5.79
N HIS A 108 5.48 -0.44 6.70
CA HIS A 108 4.10 -0.79 6.97
C HIS A 108 3.18 -0.49 5.76
N LEU A 109 3.36 0.64 5.08
CA LEU A 109 2.68 0.95 3.83
C LEU A 109 2.90 -0.14 2.77
N ASN A 110 4.13 -0.63 2.60
CA ASN A 110 4.43 -1.75 1.69
C ASN A 110 3.72 -3.04 2.10
N LYS A 111 3.62 -3.33 3.41
CA LYS A 111 2.88 -4.49 3.92
C LYS A 111 1.40 -4.42 3.54
N ILE A 112 0.78 -3.25 3.68
CA ILE A 112 -0.63 -3.03 3.29
C ILE A 112 -0.80 -3.21 1.79
N ARG A 113 0.08 -2.60 0.97
CA ARG A 113 0.06 -2.77 -0.49
C ARG A 113 0.21 -4.23 -0.90
N ASN A 114 1.11 -4.98 -0.27
CA ASN A 114 1.30 -6.40 -0.58
C ASN A 114 0.06 -7.23 -0.18
N ARG A 115 -0.55 -6.92 0.96
CA ARG A 115 -1.82 -7.53 1.37
C ARG A 115 -2.92 -7.29 0.34
N LEU A 116 -3.02 -6.07 -0.19
CA LEU A 116 -3.95 -5.72 -1.28
C LEU A 116 -3.64 -6.45 -2.59
N ALA A 117 -2.37 -6.54 -2.97
CA ALA A 117 -1.95 -7.23 -4.19
C ALA A 117 -2.28 -8.72 -4.19
N HIS A 118 -2.27 -9.36 -3.01
CA HIS A 118 -2.63 -10.77 -2.85
C HIS A 118 -4.12 -10.99 -2.53
N ASN A 119 -4.81 -9.98 -1.99
CA ASN A 119 -6.20 -10.06 -1.61
C ASN A 119 -6.92 -8.73 -1.89
N LEU A 120 -7.77 -8.71 -2.92
CA LEU A 120 -8.55 -7.52 -3.29
C LEU A 120 -9.61 -7.12 -2.24
N ASP A 121 -9.89 -7.97 -1.26
CA ASP A 121 -10.74 -7.66 -0.09
C ASP A 121 -9.95 -7.03 1.07
N ALA A 122 -8.62 -6.91 0.95
CA ALA A 122 -7.83 -6.30 2.00
C ALA A 122 -8.16 -4.81 2.14
N THR A 123 -8.49 -4.41 3.35
CA THR A 123 -8.69 -3.01 3.73
C THR A 123 -7.55 -2.52 4.61
N VAL A 124 -7.51 -1.20 4.83
CA VAL A 124 -6.68 -0.59 5.87
C VAL A 124 -7.44 -0.71 7.19
N THR A 125 -6.84 -1.36 8.18
CA THR A 125 -7.44 -1.60 9.48
C THR A 125 -7.04 -0.54 10.49
N GLU A 126 -7.77 -0.43 11.60
CA GLU A 126 -7.41 0.44 12.72
C GLU A 126 -6.02 0.10 13.30
N GLY A 127 -5.68 -1.19 13.33
CA GLY A 127 -4.36 -1.65 13.73
C GLY A 127 -3.26 -1.16 12.78
N ASP A 128 -3.52 -1.09 11.48
CA ASP A 128 -2.58 -0.49 10.52
C ASP A 128 -2.43 1.02 10.76
N ALA A 129 -3.55 1.72 11.02
CA ALA A 129 -3.53 3.15 11.32
C ALA A 129 -2.72 3.48 12.57
N THR A 130 -2.83 2.65 13.61
CA THR A 130 -2.08 2.81 14.86
C THR A 130 -0.57 2.79 14.63
N VAL A 131 -0.07 2.00 13.67
CA VAL A 131 1.37 1.97 13.34
C VAL A 131 1.82 3.32 12.79
N PHE A 132 1.03 3.95 11.93
CA PHE A 132 1.37 5.29 11.41
C PHE A 132 1.33 6.35 12.50
N LEU A 133 0.35 6.24 13.41
CA LEU A 133 0.16 7.20 14.50
C LEU A 133 1.20 7.09 15.63
N GLN A 134 2.20 6.22 15.48
CA GLN A 134 3.33 6.15 16.40
C GLN A 134 4.44 7.11 15.95
N GLY A 135 4.73 8.10 16.79
CA GLY A 135 5.93 8.93 16.64
C GLY A 135 5.75 10.21 15.82
N MET A 136 6.72 10.51 14.96
CA MET A 136 6.90 11.84 14.36
C MET A 136 5.70 12.29 13.53
N PHE A 137 5.13 11.42 12.70
CA PHE A 137 3.95 11.77 11.89
C PHE A 137 2.80 12.26 12.77
N ASN A 138 2.44 11.52 13.83
CA ASN A 138 1.34 11.92 14.69
C ASN A 138 1.61 13.24 15.42
N ALA A 139 2.85 13.44 15.89
CA ALA A 139 3.23 14.69 16.55
C ALA A 139 3.06 15.91 15.61
N PHE A 140 3.50 15.81 14.35
CA PHE A 140 3.32 16.87 13.36
C PHE A 140 1.85 17.07 12.97
N ARG A 141 1.11 15.97 12.87
CA ARG A 141 -0.32 15.97 12.57
C ARG A 141 -1.14 16.69 13.65
N GLU A 142 -0.87 16.42 14.92
CA GLU A 142 -1.51 17.08 16.08
C GLU A 142 -1.09 18.56 16.20
N ALA A 143 0.20 18.85 15.99
CA ALA A 143 0.70 20.23 15.99
C ALA A 143 0.08 21.08 14.89
N GLY A 144 -0.07 20.54 13.67
CA GLY A 144 -0.70 21.23 12.54
C GLY A 144 -2.20 21.44 12.69
N ALA A 145 -2.88 20.59 13.48
CA ALA A 145 -4.30 20.76 13.82
C ALA A 145 -4.53 21.76 14.97
N SER A 146 -3.49 22.07 15.75
CA SER A 146 -3.59 22.99 16.88
C SER A 146 -3.88 24.42 16.38
N GLY A 147 -5.14 24.84 16.51
CA GLY A 147 -5.62 26.15 16.05
C GLY A 147 -6.38 26.13 14.71
N ALA A 148 -6.54 24.96 14.08
CA ALA A 148 -7.39 24.78 12.91
C ALA A 148 -8.80 24.33 13.31
N GLU A 149 -9.84 24.82 12.63
CA GLU A 149 -11.22 24.29 12.77
C GLU A 149 -11.37 22.85 12.22
N LYS A 150 -10.38 22.39 11.43
CA LYS A 150 -10.42 21.11 10.75
C LYS A 150 -10.11 19.96 11.71
N GLN A 151 -11.10 19.09 11.94
CA GLN A 151 -10.90 17.84 12.68
C GLN A 151 -10.00 16.87 11.89
N LEU A 152 -9.05 16.26 12.60
CA LEU A 152 -8.22 15.17 12.06
C LEU A 152 -9.07 13.94 11.81
N SER A 153 -8.95 13.33 10.63
CA SER A 153 -9.71 12.11 10.32
C SER A 153 -9.20 10.93 11.14
N THR A 154 -10.10 10.12 11.69
CA THR A 154 -9.71 8.87 12.37
C THR A 154 -9.85 7.65 11.47
N LYS A 155 -10.34 7.82 10.24
CA LYS A 155 -10.54 6.70 9.31
C LYS A 155 -9.18 6.12 8.90
N PRO A 156 -8.97 4.79 8.96
CA PRO A 156 -7.66 4.19 8.70
C PRO A 156 -7.05 4.53 7.35
N ILE A 157 -7.87 4.54 6.29
CA ILE A 157 -7.42 4.88 4.93
C ILE A 157 -7.02 6.36 4.81
N ASP A 158 -7.67 7.27 5.53
CA ASP A 158 -7.31 8.69 5.53
C ASP A 158 -5.97 8.89 6.25
N VAL A 159 -5.78 8.21 7.39
CA VAL A 159 -4.50 8.22 8.13
C VAL A 159 -3.35 7.69 7.28
N LEU A 160 -3.58 6.62 6.51
CA LEU A 160 -2.59 6.08 5.58
C LEU A 160 -2.18 7.10 4.52
N GLU A 161 -3.15 7.80 3.92
CA GLU A 161 -2.88 8.79 2.88
C GLU A 161 -2.16 10.01 3.43
N GLU A 162 -2.59 10.53 4.58
CA GLU A 162 -1.92 11.63 5.28
C GLU A 162 -0.48 11.25 5.65
N PHE A 163 -0.24 10.01 6.10
CA PHE A 163 1.11 9.50 6.35
C PHE A 163 1.94 9.48 5.06
N ALA A 164 1.37 9.01 3.95
CA ALA A 164 2.06 8.95 2.67
C ALA A 164 2.45 10.34 2.15
N GLU A 165 1.56 11.33 2.28
CA GLU A 165 1.84 12.74 1.95
C GLU A 165 2.93 13.32 2.85
N PHE A 166 2.86 13.05 4.15
CA PHE A 166 3.87 13.47 5.11
C PHE A 166 5.25 12.86 4.79
N ALA A 167 5.33 11.54 4.62
CA ALA A 167 6.58 10.85 4.31
C ALA A 167 7.17 11.34 2.99
N SER A 168 6.34 11.55 1.97
CA SER A 168 6.74 12.10 0.67
C SER A 168 7.32 13.51 0.81
N SER A 169 6.68 14.37 1.62
CA SER A 169 7.15 15.73 1.89
C SER A 169 8.51 15.75 2.57
N MET A 170 8.73 14.84 3.53
CA MET A 170 10.00 14.71 4.23
C MET A 170 11.12 14.19 3.30
N LEU A 171 10.81 13.21 2.44
CA LEU A 171 11.75 12.68 1.44
C LEU A 171 12.07 13.68 0.33
N HIS A 172 11.14 14.56 -0.03
CA HIS A 172 11.36 15.59 -1.04
C HIS A 172 12.33 16.69 -0.59
N ALA A 173 12.40 16.96 0.71
CA ALA A 173 13.13 18.11 1.27
C ALA A 173 14.35 17.72 2.14
N PRO A 174 15.27 16.85 1.68
CA PRO A 174 16.37 16.33 2.51
C PRO A 174 17.26 17.44 3.08
N SER A 175 17.35 18.59 2.41
CA SER A 175 18.11 19.78 2.83
C SER A 175 17.27 21.07 2.91
N GLY A 176 15.94 20.93 2.86
CA GLY A 176 14.99 22.05 2.91
C GLY A 176 14.89 22.70 4.29
N GLN A 177 14.17 23.83 4.37
CA GLN A 177 14.00 24.58 5.62
C GLN A 177 13.36 23.74 6.74
N HIS A 178 12.46 22.80 6.41
CA HIS A 178 11.84 21.89 7.38
C HIS A 178 12.81 20.88 7.99
N SER A 179 13.67 20.25 7.17
CA SER A 179 14.73 19.34 7.65
C SER A 179 15.70 20.08 8.58
N LYS A 180 16.14 21.28 8.19
CA LYS A 180 17.01 22.15 9.03
C LYS A 180 16.35 22.54 10.35
N ALA A 181 15.06 22.91 10.32
CA ALA A 181 14.31 23.27 11.53
C ALA A 181 14.12 22.07 12.46
N PHE A 182 13.85 20.88 11.90
CA PHE A 182 13.75 19.64 12.67
C PHE A 182 15.08 19.27 13.33
N ASP A 183 16.18 19.29 12.57
CA ASP A 183 17.53 19.04 13.09
C ASP A 183 17.90 20.02 14.21
N GLN A 184 17.56 21.31 14.05
CA GLN A 184 17.78 22.32 15.07
C GLN A 184 16.95 22.03 16.33
N ALA A 185 15.65 21.76 16.20
CA ALA A 185 14.78 21.43 17.33
C ALA A 185 15.27 20.18 18.07
N MET A 186 15.69 19.15 17.35
CA MET A 186 16.27 17.93 17.93
C MET A 186 17.56 18.22 18.70
N LYS A 187 18.45 19.07 18.18
CA LYS A 187 19.68 19.50 18.88
C LYS A 187 19.37 20.28 20.16
N GLU A 188 18.44 21.24 20.09
CA GLU A 188 18.04 22.07 21.23
C GLU A 188 17.40 21.25 22.36
N LEU A 189 16.53 20.28 22.01
CA LEU A 189 15.85 19.44 22.99
C LEU A 189 16.74 18.32 23.55
N SER A 190 17.65 17.77 22.74
CA SER A 190 18.64 16.80 23.23
C SER A 190 19.65 17.47 24.18
N GLY A 191 20.08 18.70 23.90
CA GLY A 191 20.97 19.48 24.76
C GLY A 191 20.34 19.96 26.08
N ARG A 192 19.00 19.94 26.20
CA ARG A 192 18.29 20.26 27.45
C ARG A 192 18.19 19.09 28.44
N THR A 193 18.62 17.89 28.07
CA THR A 193 18.57 16.71 28.96
C THR A 193 19.78 16.58 29.90
N GLU A 194 20.72 17.53 29.86
CA GLU A 194 21.83 17.63 30.82
C GLU A 194 21.76 18.94 31.61
N THR A 195 20.91 19.01 32.63
CA THR A 195 21.16 19.88 33.79
C THR A 195 20.46 19.26 35.00
N PRO A 196 21.16 19.04 36.12
CA PRO A 196 20.68 18.29 37.28
C PRO A 196 19.54 18.99 38.04
#